data_AF-A0A820G8Q8-F1
#
_entry.id   AF-A0A820G8Q8-F1
#
_cell.length_a   1.000
_cell.length_b   1.000
_cell.length_c   1.000
_cell.angle_alpha   90.00
_cell.angle_beta   90.00
_cell.angle_gamma   90.00
#
_symmetry.space_group_name_H-M   'P 1'
#
loop_
_entity.id
_entity.type
_entity.pdbx_description
1 polymer ?
#
loop_
_entity_poly.entity_id
_entity_poly.type
_entity_poly.pdbx_seq_one_letter_code
_entity_poly.pdbx_strand_id
1 'polypeptide(L)'
;DRSDRPWSYTQILQIGEFLYGVMLKHLKLQVPLLTQKRQIEKKKGEDSIFYIVYRTPGKFTEKQLKVHPTVLHFFSHIPQTELEFDCSELPALVPPLPWLSCSTGGYLLNHTDLVRLPFSAREQDSRLRSLAIEKIGGVLDSVNVLNSCPWKINKNVLDLLIDIFQRGGSRQLSVPVSVDNANVVEPLPIEKGLSVDERKRREMAIAYGKKMKSEMFSLWCYELYRLSIANHFRDEIFWFPHNLDFRGRVYPVPPHFNHLGSDVARSIILFAEGKPLGPDGLRRLKIHLINLTDLKKKSSIDERANYADEIMDDILDSADRPLNGRHWWAKSEEPWQTLACCMEIARALRSPDHTKYISHFPVHQVFC
;
A
#
# COMPACT_ATOMS: atom_id res chain seq x y z
N ASP A 1 -33.07 -17.88 -0.65
CA ASP A 1 -33.61 -17.24 0.56
C ASP A 1 -32.83 -17.64 1.82
N ARG A 2 -31.52 -17.33 1.83
CA ARG A 2 -30.66 -17.38 3.02
C ARG A 2 -29.96 -16.03 3.14
N SER A 3 -30.74 -14.96 3.21
CA SER A 3 -30.19 -13.67 3.62
C SER A 3 -30.02 -13.73 5.13
N ASP A 4 -28.86 -14.19 5.58
CA ASP A 4 -28.46 -13.98 6.96
C ASP A 4 -28.54 -12.48 7.23
N ARG A 5 -29.55 -12.07 8.00
CA ARG A 5 -29.72 -10.66 8.35
C ARG A 5 -28.45 -10.23 9.09
N PRO A 6 -27.79 -9.15 8.66
CA PRO A 6 -26.58 -8.70 9.32
C PRO A 6 -26.89 -8.40 10.79
N TRP A 7 -25.98 -8.79 11.68
CA TRP A 7 -26.10 -8.47 13.10
C TRP A 7 -26.18 -6.96 13.30
N SER A 8 -26.99 -6.55 14.27
CA SER A 8 -27.03 -5.15 14.69
C SER A 8 -25.68 -4.74 15.29
N TYR A 9 -25.42 -3.43 15.30
CA TYR A 9 -24.22 -2.85 15.92
C TYR A 9 -23.98 -3.38 17.33
N THR A 10 -25.05 -3.37 18.13
CA THR A 10 -25.02 -3.72 19.54
C THR A 10 -24.65 -5.19 19.68
N GLN A 11 -25.16 -6.07 18.82
CA GLN A 11 -24.80 -7.48 18.80
C GLN A 11 -23.31 -7.66 18.43
N ILE A 12 -22.83 -6.99 17.38
CA ILE A 12 -21.41 -7.06 16.97
C ILE A 12 -20.51 -6.59 18.12
N LEU A 13 -20.87 -5.47 18.76
CA LEU A 13 -20.11 -4.89 19.87
C LEU A 13 -20.09 -5.83 21.09
N GLN A 14 -21.24 -6.39 21.48
CA GLN A 14 -21.35 -7.31 22.61
C GLN A 14 -20.60 -8.62 22.38
N ILE A 15 -20.71 -9.19 21.16
CA ILE A 15 -19.97 -10.40 20.79
C ILE A 15 -18.46 -10.11 20.80
N GLY A 16 -18.03 -9.00 20.21
CA GLY A 16 -16.64 -8.58 20.23
C GLY A 16 -16.11 -8.41 21.65
N GLU A 17 -16.84 -7.67 22.50
CA GLU A 17 -16.48 -7.47 23.91
C GLU A 17 -16.38 -8.80 24.68
N PHE A 18 -17.30 -9.73 24.45
CA PHE A 18 -17.25 -11.06 25.03
C PHE A 18 -15.99 -11.83 24.61
N LEU A 19 -15.71 -11.91 23.30
CA LEU A 19 -14.54 -12.62 22.77
C LEU A 19 -13.24 -12.01 23.28
N TYR A 20 -13.12 -10.67 23.30
CA TYR A 20 -11.97 -9.99 23.89
C TYR A 20 -11.86 -10.22 25.40
N GLY A 21 -12.98 -10.29 26.11
CA GLY A 21 -13.01 -10.65 27.54
C GLY A 21 -12.46 -12.04 27.81
N VAL A 22 -12.79 -13.02 26.95
CA VAL A 22 -12.22 -14.37 27.01
C VAL A 22 -10.71 -14.32 26.79
N MET A 23 -10.22 -13.58 25.77
CA MET A 23 -8.79 -13.43 25.52
C MET A 23 -8.04 -12.81 26.72
N LEU A 24 -8.56 -11.72 27.30
CA LEU A 24 -7.94 -11.05 28.46
C LEU A 24 -7.89 -11.96 29.70
N LYS A 25 -8.92 -12.78 29.89
CA LYS A 25 -9.03 -13.68 31.03
C LYS A 25 -8.08 -14.87 30.90
N HIS A 26 -7.96 -15.45 29.71
CA HIS A 26 -7.32 -16.76 29.53
C HIS A 26 -5.93 -16.72 28.89
N LEU A 27 -5.57 -15.67 28.14
CA LEU A 27 -4.23 -15.56 27.55
C LEU A 27 -3.24 -15.00 28.57
N LYS A 28 -2.55 -15.91 29.25
CA LYS A 28 -1.55 -15.61 30.30
C LYS A 28 -0.14 -15.92 29.83
N LEU A 29 0.81 -15.10 30.28
CA LEU A 29 2.23 -15.30 30.08
C LEU A 29 2.74 -16.22 31.20
N GLN A 30 3.32 -17.36 30.81
CA GLN A 30 4.06 -18.20 31.75
C GLN A 30 5.48 -17.65 31.94
N VAL A 31 5.78 -17.18 33.14
CA VAL A 31 7.13 -16.81 33.58
C VAL A 31 7.85 -18.12 33.91
N PRO A 32 8.93 -18.47 33.17
CA PRO A 32 10.20 -17.77 33.30
C PRO A 32 10.94 -17.57 31.96
N LEU A 33 10.23 -17.18 30.89
CA LEU A 33 10.85 -17.14 29.56
C LEU A 33 12.03 -16.15 29.39
N LEU A 34 12.23 -15.17 30.28
CA LEU A 34 13.29 -14.14 30.12
C LEU A 34 13.96 -13.63 31.43
N THR A 35 13.70 -14.21 32.60
CA THR A 35 14.25 -13.69 33.86
C THR A 35 15.62 -14.30 34.17
N GLN A 36 16.66 -13.47 34.35
CA GLN A 36 17.92 -13.93 34.96
C GLN A 36 17.62 -14.59 36.31
N LYS A 37 18.27 -15.73 36.58
CA LYS A 37 18.04 -16.66 37.72
C LYS A 37 17.84 -16.02 39.11
N ARG A 38 18.23 -14.75 39.33
CA ARG A 38 18.12 -14.04 40.62
C ARG A 38 16.76 -13.44 40.97
N GLN A 39 15.78 -13.38 40.06
CA GLN A 39 14.44 -12.80 40.36
C GLN A 39 13.30 -13.83 40.45
N ILE A 40 13.59 -15.13 40.26
CA ILE A 40 12.59 -16.19 40.19
C ILE A 40 11.81 -16.36 41.52
N GLU A 41 12.41 -16.00 42.66
CA GLU A 41 11.80 -16.21 43.98
C GLU A 41 10.70 -15.19 44.34
N LYS A 42 10.51 -14.09 43.60
CA LYS A 42 9.60 -12.99 44.02
C LYS A 42 8.37 -12.73 43.15
N LYS A 43 8.19 -13.38 42.00
CA LYS A 43 6.98 -13.18 41.15
C LYS A 43 6.37 -14.50 40.71
N LYS A 44 5.59 -15.13 41.59
CA LYS A 44 4.58 -16.14 41.22
C LYS A 44 3.29 -15.41 40.79
N GLY A 45 3.32 -14.76 39.62
CA GLY A 45 2.16 -14.11 39.03
C GLY A 45 2.03 -14.47 37.57
N GLU A 46 0.83 -14.88 37.15
CA GLU A 46 0.48 -15.03 35.74
C GLU A 46 0.11 -13.64 35.18
N ASP A 47 1.06 -12.99 34.50
CA ASP A 47 0.80 -11.72 33.84
C ASP A 47 -0.05 -11.96 32.57
N SER A 48 -1.10 -11.15 32.34
CA SER A 48 -1.89 -11.26 31.10
C SER A 48 -1.06 -10.86 29.88
N ILE A 49 -1.19 -11.60 28.77
CA ILE A 49 -0.56 -11.24 27.48
C ILE A 49 -1.13 -9.91 26.96
N PHE A 50 -2.43 -9.69 27.15
CA PHE A 50 -3.08 -8.45 26.81
C PHE A 50 -3.50 -7.69 28.07
N TYR A 51 -3.37 -6.37 28.04
CA TYR A 51 -3.79 -5.49 29.13
C TYR A 51 -4.39 -4.19 28.61
N ILE A 52 -5.26 -3.58 29.41
CA ILE A 52 -5.94 -2.34 29.05
C ILE A 52 -5.19 -1.16 29.68
N VAL A 53 -4.98 -0.11 28.90
CA VAL A 53 -4.43 1.17 29.35
C VAL A 53 -5.41 2.28 29.00
N TYR A 54 -5.64 3.19 29.93
CA TYR A 54 -6.38 4.41 29.67
C TYR A 54 -5.39 5.54 29.37
N ARG A 55 -5.55 6.20 28.24
CA ARG A 55 -4.73 7.35 27.84
C ARG A 55 -5.61 8.55 27.58
N THR A 56 -5.11 9.73 27.91
CA THR A 56 -5.82 10.99 27.69
C THR A 56 -4.97 11.87 26.78
N PRO A 57 -4.88 11.58 25.46
CA PRO A 57 -4.05 12.33 24.51
C PRO A 57 -4.62 13.73 24.18
N GLY A 58 -5.69 14.16 24.85
CA GLY A 58 -6.37 15.43 24.65
C GLY A 58 -7.48 15.62 25.67
N LYS A 59 -8.69 16.00 25.21
CA LYS A 59 -9.85 16.18 26.10
C LYS A 59 -10.57 14.88 26.49
N PHE A 60 -10.33 13.79 25.75
CA PHE A 60 -11.02 12.52 25.94
C PHE A 60 -10.05 11.44 26.41
N THR A 61 -10.56 10.55 27.26
CA THR A 61 -9.83 9.35 27.69
C THR A 61 -10.18 8.20 26.76
N GLU A 62 -9.16 7.63 26.15
CA GLU A 62 -9.25 6.48 25.26
C GLU A 62 -8.84 5.21 26.01
N LYS A 63 -9.65 4.16 25.86
CA LYS A 63 -9.33 2.81 26.32
C LYS A 63 -8.54 2.10 25.22
N GLN A 64 -7.28 1.75 25.49
CA GLN A 64 -6.39 1.09 24.54
C GLN A 64 -6.04 -0.32 25.02
N LEU A 65 -6.10 -1.30 24.12
CA LEU A 65 -5.59 -2.64 24.34
C LEU A 65 -4.10 -2.68 23.99
N LYS A 66 -3.28 -3.27 24.85
CA LYS A 66 -1.84 -3.41 24.65
C LYS A 66 -1.38 -4.84 24.87
N VAL A 67 -0.32 -5.21 24.16
CA VAL A 67 0.38 -6.48 24.30
C VAL A 67 1.53 -6.32 25.29
N HIS A 68 1.73 -7.33 26.13
CA HIS A 68 2.80 -7.37 27.13
C HIS A 68 4.18 -7.20 26.45
N PRO A 69 5.08 -6.33 26.95
CA PRO A 69 6.37 -6.05 26.30
C PRO A 69 7.24 -7.28 26.07
N THR A 70 7.21 -8.27 26.98
CA THR A 70 7.90 -9.56 26.81
C THR A 70 7.47 -10.29 25.55
N VAL A 71 6.18 -10.26 25.21
CA VAL A 71 5.66 -10.93 24.02
C VAL A 71 6.14 -10.20 22.77
N LEU A 72 6.09 -8.86 22.77
CA LEU A 72 6.65 -8.06 21.67
C LEU A 72 8.15 -8.32 21.47
N HIS A 73 8.91 -8.41 22.56
CA HIS A 73 10.34 -8.73 22.53
C HIS A 73 10.59 -10.16 22.04
N PHE A 74 9.77 -11.13 22.45
CA PHE A 74 9.88 -12.50 21.96
C PHE A 74 9.66 -12.57 20.43
N PHE A 75 8.58 -11.96 19.93
CA PHE A 75 8.29 -11.90 18.50
C PHE A 75 9.33 -11.09 17.71
N SER A 76 10.02 -10.12 18.33
CA SER A 76 11.11 -9.41 17.64
C SER A 76 12.37 -10.26 17.41
N HIS A 77 12.50 -11.42 18.08
CA HIS A 77 13.61 -12.36 17.88
C HIS A 77 13.24 -13.52 16.95
N ILE A 78 11.96 -13.68 16.65
CA ILE A 78 11.50 -14.73 15.74
C ILE A 78 11.46 -14.14 14.33
N PRO A 79 12.26 -14.67 13.39
CA PRO A 79 12.14 -14.28 12.01
C PRO A 79 10.75 -14.67 11.50
N GLN A 80 9.92 -13.68 11.21
CA GLN A 80 8.64 -13.89 10.54
C GLN A 80 8.93 -14.12 9.06
N THR A 81 8.69 -15.34 8.59
CA THR A 81 8.92 -15.72 7.18
C THR A 81 7.67 -15.59 6.32
N GLU A 82 6.50 -15.49 6.95
CA GLU A 82 5.19 -15.47 6.30
C GLU A 82 4.35 -14.29 6.81
N LEU A 83 3.48 -13.80 5.94
CA LEU A 83 2.50 -12.75 6.26
C LEU A 83 1.12 -13.29 5.89
N GLU A 84 0.18 -13.18 6.82
CA GLU A 84 -1.22 -13.59 6.61
C GLU A 84 -2.08 -12.37 6.26
N PHE A 85 -2.93 -12.54 5.25
CA PHE A 85 -3.89 -11.52 4.81
C PHE A 85 -5.27 -12.14 4.66
N ASP A 86 -6.31 -11.36 4.94
CA ASP A 86 -7.67 -11.76 4.59
C ASP A 86 -7.84 -11.75 3.06
N CYS A 87 -8.55 -12.74 2.52
CA CYS A 87 -8.76 -12.86 1.08
C CYS A 87 -9.45 -11.62 0.46
N SER A 88 -10.22 -10.85 1.25
CA SER A 88 -10.84 -9.60 0.79
C SER A 88 -9.87 -8.42 0.69
N GLU A 89 -8.67 -8.54 1.26
CA GLU A 89 -7.61 -7.52 1.19
C GLU A 89 -6.65 -7.73 0.03
N LEU A 90 -6.79 -8.84 -0.71
CA LEU A 90 -5.91 -9.22 -1.82
C LEU A 90 -6.60 -9.08 -3.19
N PRO A 91 -5.84 -8.84 -4.27
CA PRO A 91 -6.37 -8.94 -5.63
C PRO A 91 -7.02 -10.30 -5.92
N ALA A 92 -8.00 -10.33 -6.82
CA ALA A 92 -8.65 -11.57 -7.23
C ALA A 92 -7.81 -12.30 -8.30
N LEU A 93 -7.64 -13.62 -8.19
CA LEU A 93 -6.99 -14.46 -9.21
C LEU A 93 -7.91 -14.84 -10.38
N VAL A 94 -9.16 -14.40 -10.33
CA VAL A 94 -10.17 -14.60 -11.38
C VAL A 94 -10.94 -13.31 -11.60
N PRO A 95 -11.59 -13.12 -12.76
CA PRO A 95 -12.46 -11.97 -12.99
C PRO A 95 -13.48 -11.81 -11.85
N PRO A 96 -13.62 -10.60 -11.26
CA PRO A 96 -14.60 -10.35 -10.21
C PRO A 96 -16.03 -10.63 -10.68
N LEU A 97 -16.92 -10.99 -9.75
CA LEU A 97 -18.33 -11.09 -10.06
C LEU A 97 -18.84 -9.72 -10.55
N PRO A 98 -19.56 -9.67 -11.67
CA PRO A 98 -20.17 -8.44 -12.12
C PRO A 98 -21.16 -7.96 -11.06
N TRP A 99 -21.18 -6.65 -10.83
CA TRP A 99 -22.19 -6.00 -10.02
C TRP A 99 -23.55 -6.13 -10.71
N LEU A 100 -24.46 -6.83 -10.03
CA LEU A 100 -25.86 -7.01 -10.42
C LEU A 100 -26.80 -6.17 -9.55
N SER A 101 -26.34 -5.77 -8.36
CA SER A 101 -27.05 -4.89 -7.43
C SER A 101 -26.05 -4.21 -6.50
N CYS A 102 -26.53 -3.37 -5.58
CA CYS A 102 -25.69 -2.72 -4.57
C CYS A 102 -25.00 -3.70 -3.60
N SER A 103 -25.41 -4.97 -3.57
CA SER A 103 -24.94 -5.99 -2.63
C SER A 103 -24.50 -7.30 -3.28
N THR A 104 -24.49 -7.36 -4.61
CA THR A 104 -24.17 -8.58 -5.36
C THR A 104 -23.16 -8.22 -6.44
N GLY A 105 -21.90 -8.57 -6.21
CA GLY A 105 -20.75 -8.30 -7.09
C GLY A 105 -19.45 -8.24 -6.28
N GLY A 106 -18.32 -8.01 -6.95
CA GLY A 106 -17.01 -7.98 -6.31
C GLY A 106 -16.37 -9.36 -6.19
N TYR A 107 -16.03 -9.81 -4.99
CA TYR A 107 -15.42 -11.13 -4.79
C TYR A 107 -16.42 -12.28 -4.99
N LEU A 108 -15.91 -13.49 -5.27
CA LEU A 108 -16.74 -14.69 -5.48
C LEU A 108 -17.56 -15.08 -4.25
N LEU A 109 -16.94 -15.03 -3.06
CA LEU A 109 -17.51 -15.54 -1.81
C LEU A 109 -17.65 -14.46 -0.74
N ASN A 110 -16.64 -13.59 -0.63
CA ASN A 110 -16.64 -12.54 0.37
C ASN A 110 -17.62 -11.43 0.00
N HIS A 111 -18.54 -11.13 0.93
CA HIS A 111 -19.50 -10.04 0.75
C HIS A 111 -18.78 -8.71 0.57
N THR A 112 -19.13 -8.00 -0.50
CA THR A 112 -18.63 -6.65 -0.80
C THR A 112 -19.82 -5.75 -1.09
N ASP A 113 -19.85 -4.57 -0.50
CA ASP A 113 -20.84 -3.55 -0.84
C ASP A 113 -20.35 -2.69 -2.00
N LEU A 114 -21.26 -2.36 -2.92
CA LEU A 114 -20.97 -1.48 -4.06
C LEU A 114 -20.59 -0.08 -3.60
N VAL A 115 -21.19 0.42 -2.51
CA VAL A 115 -20.92 1.76 -1.98
C VAL A 115 -20.38 1.65 -0.55
N ARG A 116 -19.19 2.21 -0.33
CA ARG A 116 -18.55 2.32 0.99
C ARG A 116 -19.32 3.31 1.83
N LEU A 117 -20.10 2.80 2.78
CA LEU A 117 -20.82 3.60 3.75
C LEU A 117 -20.34 3.27 5.17
N PRO A 118 -20.18 4.29 6.03
CA PRO A 118 -19.91 4.03 7.44
C PRO A 118 -21.14 3.38 8.07
N PHE A 119 -20.91 2.66 9.17
CA PHE A 119 -21.97 1.96 9.89
C PHE A 119 -23.16 2.86 10.30
N SER A 120 -22.91 4.15 10.54
CA SER A 120 -23.93 5.14 10.89
C SER A 120 -24.86 5.52 9.73
N ALA A 121 -24.50 5.25 8.47
CA ALA A 121 -25.23 5.67 7.28
C ALA A 121 -26.29 4.65 6.83
N ARG A 122 -27.07 4.12 7.77
CA ARG A 122 -28.07 3.07 7.52
C ARG A 122 -29.20 3.52 6.60
N GLU A 123 -29.64 4.77 6.73
CA GLU A 123 -30.73 5.31 5.89
C GLU A 123 -30.28 5.41 4.43
N GLN A 124 -29.04 5.84 4.20
CA GLN A 124 -28.44 5.90 2.87
C GLN A 124 -28.30 4.50 2.27
N ASP A 125 -27.80 3.54 3.05
CA ASP A 125 -27.68 2.14 2.63
C ASP A 125 -29.05 1.54 2.26
N SER A 126 -30.06 1.72 3.13
CA SER A 126 -31.44 1.27 2.85
C SER A 126 -32.00 1.90 1.59
N ARG A 127 -31.76 3.20 1.37
CA ARG A 127 -32.19 3.90 0.16
C ARG A 127 -31.51 3.31 -1.08
N LEU A 128 -30.20 3.09 -1.05
CA LEU A 128 -29.45 2.49 -2.16
C LEU A 128 -29.94 1.09 -2.49
N ARG A 129 -30.20 0.25 -1.50
CA ARG A 129 -30.71 -1.11 -1.69
C ARG A 129 -32.15 -1.14 -2.21
N SER A 130 -32.93 -0.07 -1.98
CA SER A 130 -34.31 0.05 -2.48
C SER A 130 -34.41 0.58 -3.92
N LEU A 131 -33.30 1.03 -4.52
CA LEU A 131 -33.31 1.54 -5.89
C LEU A 131 -33.57 0.42 -6.89
N ALA A 132 -34.43 0.72 -7.87
CA ALA A 132 -34.66 -0.15 -9.01
C ALA A 132 -33.37 -0.27 -9.84
N ILE A 133 -33.02 -1.48 -10.28
CA ILE A 133 -31.75 -1.79 -10.96
C ILE A 133 -31.61 -0.94 -12.23
N GLU A 134 -32.71 -0.68 -12.93
CA GLU A 134 -32.74 0.13 -14.16
C GLU A 134 -32.22 1.56 -13.94
N LYS A 135 -32.34 2.10 -12.72
CA LYS A 135 -31.83 3.45 -12.38
C LYS A 135 -30.34 3.49 -12.13
N ILE A 136 -29.72 2.35 -11.80
CA ILE A 136 -28.30 2.24 -11.46
C ILE A 136 -27.50 1.43 -12.48
N GLY A 137 -28.15 0.84 -13.50
CA GLY A 137 -27.51 -0.03 -14.50
C GLY A 137 -26.23 0.56 -15.11
N GLY A 138 -26.28 1.82 -15.55
CA GLY A 138 -25.08 2.47 -16.11
C GLY A 138 -23.91 2.60 -15.13
N VAL A 139 -24.17 2.73 -13.84
CA VAL A 139 -23.13 2.73 -12.79
C VAL A 139 -22.56 1.33 -12.63
N LEU A 140 -23.42 0.30 -12.57
CA LEU A 140 -22.99 -1.10 -12.45
C LEU A 140 -22.11 -1.49 -13.65
N ASP A 141 -22.55 -1.19 -14.87
CA ASP A 141 -21.81 -1.46 -16.10
C ASP A 141 -20.45 -0.76 -16.12
N SER A 142 -20.40 0.50 -15.69
CA SER A 142 -19.15 1.26 -15.61
C SER A 142 -18.14 0.61 -14.66
N VAL A 143 -18.60 0.16 -13.47
CA VAL A 143 -17.73 -0.54 -12.51
C VAL A 143 -17.35 -1.93 -13.03
N ASN A 144 -18.25 -2.62 -13.74
CA ASN A 144 -17.97 -3.93 -14.33
C ASN A 144 -16.90 -3.86 -15.42
N VAL A 145 -16.89 -2.80 -16.23
CA VAL A 145 -15.79 -2.56 -17.20
C VAL A 145 -14.45 -2.44 -16.47
N LEU A 146 -14.39 -1.67 -15.38
CA LEU A 146 -13.17 -1.53 -14.58
C LEU A 146 -12.73 -2.84 -13.92
N ASN A 147 -13.69 -3.59 -13.37
CA ASN A 147 -13.46 -4.91 -12.76
C ASN A 147 -12.92 -5.94 -13.77
N SER A 148 -13.32 -5.83 -15.03
CA SER A 148 -12.92 -6.80 -16.07
C SER A 148 -11.44 -6.69 -16.46
N CYS A 149 -10.78 -5.57 -16.14
CA CYS A 149 -9.40 -5.30 -16.53
C CYS A 149 -8.41 -6.23 -15.80
N PRO A 150 -7.69 -7.11 -16.53
CA PRO A 150 -6.67 -7.97 -15.95
C PRO A 150 -5.32 -7.25 -15.84
N TRP A 151 -4.60 -7.51 -14.77
CA TRP A 151 -3.31 -6.91 -14.42
C TRP A 151 -2.23 -7.97 -14.21
N LYS A 152 -0.97 -7.57 -14.39
CA LYS A 152 0.21 -8.39 -14.13
C LYS A 152 1.32 -7.57 -13.48
N ILE A 153 2.30 -8.25 -12.89
CA ILE A 153 3.46 -7.63 -12.26
C ILE A 153 4.56 -7.28 -13.28
N ASN A 154 5.09 -6.06 -13.16
CA ASN A 154 6.34 -5.62 -13.77
C ASN A 154 7.54 -6.17 -12.98
N LYS A 155 7.95 -7.40 -13.31
CA LYS A 155 9.00 -8.12 -12.58
C LYS A 155 10.31 -7.34 -12.46
N ASN A 156 10.72 -6.68 -13.55
CA ASN A 156 11.99 -5.92 -13.58
C ASN A 156 12.01 -4.76 -12.57
N VAL A 157 10.89 -4.06 -12.41
CA VAL A 157 10.78 -2.98 -11.42
C VAL A 157 10.61 -3.53 -10.01
N LEU A 158 9.81 -4.59 -9.85
CA LEU A 158 9.64 -5.25 -8.56
C LEU A 158 10.96 -5.77 -7.99
N ASP A 159 11.83 -6.36 -8.82
CA ASP A 159 13.12 -6.91 -8.38
C ASP A 159 14.07 -5.82 -7.87
N LEU A 160 14.11 -4.67 -8.54
CA LEU A 160 14.88 -3.51 -8.09
C LEU A 160 14.35 -2.96 -6.75
N LEU A 161 13.03 -2.87 -6.61
CA LEU A 161 12.40 -2.40 -5.38
C LEU A 161 12.67 -3.35 -4.22
N ILE A 162 12.55 -4.66 -4.43
CA ILE A 162 12.84 -5.67 -3.41
C ILE A 162 14.32 -5.60 -3.01
N ASP A 163 15.24 -5.53 -3.96
CA ASP A 163 16.68 -5.43 -3.65
C ASP A 163 17.00 -4.18 -2.82
N ILE A 164 16.48 -3.02 -3.22
CA ILE A 164 16.69 -1.76 -2.47
C ILE A 164 16.04 -1.84 -1.09
N PHE A 165 14.82 -2.37 -1.00
CA PHE A 165 14.12 -2.53 0.27
C PHE A 165 14.88 -3.47 1.21
N GLN A 166 15.36 -4.62 0.73
CA GLN A 166 16.16 -5.58 1.52
C GLN A 166 17.50 -4.99 1.99
N ARG A 167 18.09 -4.05 1.23
CA ARG A 167 19.29 -3.29 1.64
C ARG A 167 18.99 -2.16 2.64
N GLY A 168 17.75 -2.06 3.12
CA GLY A 168 17.33 -1.09 4.13
C GLY A 168 16.71 0.19 3.57
N GLY A 169 16.32 0.20 2.30
CA GLY A 169 15.55 1.27 1.66
C GLY A 169 16.39 2.45 1.16
N SER A 170 15.73 3.44 0.55
CA SER A 170 16.36 4.64 0.02
C SER A 170 15.40 5.83 0.01
N ARG A 171 15.68 6.84 0.85
CA ARG A 171 14.91 8.10 0.86
C ARG A 171 14.94 8.82 -0.47
N GLN A 172 16.08 8.78 -1.17
CA GLN A 172 16.23 9.43 -2.47
C GLN A 172 15.31 8.82 -3.54
N LEU A 173 15.08 7.51 -3.46
CA LEU A 173 14.22 6.78 -4.39
C LEU A 173 12.80 6.59 -3.84
N SER A 174 12.41 7.33 -2.80
CA SER A 174 11.10 7.23 -2.17
C SER A 174 10.74 5.80 -1.70
N VAL A 175 11.76 4.98 -1.40
CA VAL A 175 11.58 3.66 -0.77
C VAL A 175 11.80 3.83 0.73
N PRO A 176 10.81 3.51 1.59
CA PRO A 176 10.93 3.66 3.04
C PRO A 176 12.21 3.04 3.58
N VAL A 177 12.89 3.77 4.48
CA VAL A 177 14.17 3.35 5.07
C VAL A 177 13.92 2.62 6.39
N SER A 178 14.67 1.54 6.63
CA SER A 178 14.54 0.76 7.85
C SER A 178 14.91 1.60 9.08
N VAL A 179 14.36 1.27 10.24
CA VAL A 179 14.68 2.00 11.49
C VAL A 179 16.18 1.91 11.82
N ASP A 180 16.83 0.80 11.46
CA ASP A 180 18.26 0.58 11.68
C ASP A 180 19.12 1.46 10.76
N ASN A 181 18.72 1.65 9.49
CA ASN A 181 19.43 2.51 8.54
C ASN A 181 19.09 4.00 8.68
N ALA A 182 18.10 4.34 9.51
CA ALA A 182 17.56 5.68 9.61
C ALA A 182 18.52 6.71 10.23
N ASN A 183 19.65 6.28 10.82
CA ASN A 183 20.59 7.13 11.56
C ASN A 183 19.88 8.16 12.46
N VAL A 184 18.81 7.73 13.16
CA VAL A 184 18.04 8.64 14.02
C VAL A 184 18.94 9.05 15.17
N VAL A 185 19.27 10.34 15.21
CA VAL A 185 20.12 10.94 16.25
C VAL A 185 19.59 10.54 17.63
N GLU A 186 20.41 9.81 18.38
CA GLU A 186 20.10 9.52 19.76
C GLU A 186 20.28 10.79 20.60
N PRO A 187 19.38 11.04 21.57
CA PRO A 187 19.49 12.21 22.42
C PRO A 187 20.82 12.18 23.19
N LEU A 188 21.43 13.35 23.40
CA LEU A 188 22.67 13.48 24.16
C LEU A 188 22.58 12.79 25.56
N PRO A 189 23.69 12.19 26.04
CA PRO A 189 23.76 11.61 27.38
C PRO A 189 23.36 12.62 28.48
N ILE A 190 22.91 12.11 29.62
CA ILE A 190 22.53 12.95 30.76
C ILE A 190 23.80 13.52 31.40
N GLU A 191 24.08 14.80 31.18
CA GLU A 191 25.03 15.54 32.00
C GLU A 191 24.33 16.12 33.23
N LYS A 192 24.97 16.00 34.40
CA LYS A 192 24.48 16.64 35.63
C LYS A 192 24.72 18.15 35.48
N GLY A 193 23.67 18.95 35.63
CA GLY A 193 23.76 20.43 35.59
C GLY A 193 23.04 21.12 34.43
N LEU A 194 22.30 20.38 33.58
CA LEU A 194 21.55 20.99 32.46
C LEU A 194 20.56 22.07 32.95
N SER A 195 20.55 23.20 32.26
CA SER A 195 19.59 24.29 32.42
C SER A 195 18.16 23.83 32.07
N VAL A 196 17.16 24.62 32.48
CA VAL A 196 15.74 24.36 32.16
C VAL A 196 15.51 24.31 30.64
N ASP A 197 16.15 25.23 29.89
CA ASP A 197 16.04 25.28 28.44
C ASP A 197 16.67 24.08 27.74
N GLU A 198 17.83 23.63 28.22
CA GLU A 198 18.49 22.42 27.70
C GLU A 198 17.67 21.16 27.97
N ARG A 199 17.04 21.06 29.15
CA ARG A 199 16.13 19.96 29.48
C ARG A 199 14.93 19.95 28.54
N LYS A 200 14.32 21.11 28.28
CA LYS A 200 13.19 21.26 27.35
C LYS A 200 13.58 20.90 25.91
N ARG A 201 14.72 21.39 25.42
CA ARG A 201 15.24 21.04 24.08
C ARG A 201 15.49 19.53 23.96
N ARG A 202 16.02 18.90 24.99
CA ARG A 202 16.24 17.45 25.05
C ARG A 202 14.92 16.67 25.01
N GLU A 203 13.93 17.05 25.81
CA GLU A 203 12.61 16.41 25.80
C GLU A 203 11.94 16.51 24.42
N MET A 204 12.03 17.68 23.78
CA MET A 204 11.56 17.88 22.41
C MET A 204 12.32 16.99 21.42
N ALA A 205 13.65 16.89 21.53
CA ALA A 205 14.45 16.03 20.66
C ALA A 205 14.09 14.54 20.83
N ILE A 206 13.88 14.07 22.06
CA ILE A 206 13.40 12.71 22.35
C ILE A 206 12.03 12.46 21.73
N ALA A 207 11.09 13.40 21.91
CA ALA A 207 9.74 13.28 21.37
C ALA A 207 9.76 13.26 19.84
N TYR A 208 10.56 14.12 19.22
CA TYR A 208 10.77 14.16 17.78
C TYR A 208 11.39 12.87 17.25
N GLY A 209 12.45 12.36 17.89
CA GLY A 209 13.08 11.09 17.51
C GLY A 209 12.12 9.90 17.61
N LYS A 210 11.28 9.84 18.66
CA LYS A 210 10.22 8.82 18.78
C LYS A 210 9.17 8.93 17.68
N LYS A 211 8.73 10.15 17.37
CA LYS A 211 7.78 10.41 16.27
C LYS A 211 8.35 9.93 14.94
N MET A 212 9.58 10.33 14.61
CA MET A 212 10.27 9.93 13.38
C MET A 212 10.41 8.40 13.28
N LYS A 213 10.86 7.72 14.34
CA LYS A 213 10.94 6.25 14.34
C LYS A 213 9.58 5.58 14.09
N SER A 214 8.52 6.09 14.70
CA SER A 214 7.16 5.57 14.52
C SER A 214 6.64 5.76 13.09
N GLU A 215 6.86 6.94 12.51
CA GLU A 215 6.45 7.25 11.13
C GLU A 215 7.22 6.39 10.13
N MET A 216 8.54 6.28 10.29
CA MET A 216 9.38 5.43 9.44
C MET A 216 9.00 3.95 9.53
N PHE A 217 8.77 3.44 10.74
CA PHE A 217 8.33 2.06 10.92
C PHE A 217 6.96 1.81 10.27
N SER A 218 6.04 2.78 10.34
CA SER A 218 4.73 2.67 9.69
C SER A 218 4.85 2.60 8.17
N LEU A 219 5.68 3.47 7.58
CA LEU A 219 5.95 3.46 6.13
C LEU A 219 6.65 2.16 5.70
N TRP A 220 7.59 1.67 6.51
CA TRP A 220 8.28 0.41 6.26
C TRP A 220 7.33 -0.78 6.24
N CYS A 221 6.43 -0.90 7.23
CA CYS A 221 5.44 -1.97 7.25
C CYS A 221 4.45 -1.87 6.08
N TYR A 222 4.02 -0.65 5.73
CA TYR A 222 3.17 -0.44 4.56
C TYR A 222 3.85 -0.93 3.27
N GLU A 223 5.13 -0.62 3.08
CA GLU A 223 5.90 -1.09 1.93
C GLU A 223 6.11 -2.59 1.94
N LEU A 224 6.41 -3.16 3.12
CA LEU A 224 6.59 -4.59 3.31
C LEU A 224 5.36 -5.35 2.83
N TYR A 225 4.16 -4.92 3.24
CA TYR A 225 2.91 -5.57 2.81
C TYR A 225 2.72 -5.45 1.30
N ARG A 226 2.91 -4.24 0.75
CA ARG A 226 2.77 -4.02 -0.68
C ARG A 226 3.72 -4.88 -1.52
N LEU A 227 5.02 -4.88 -1.20
CA LEU A 227 6.02 -5.64 -1.94
C LEU A 227 5.83 -7.15 -1.75
N SER A 228 5.40 -7.59 -0.57
CA SER A 228 5.10 -9.00 -0.31
C SER A 228 3.91 -9.48 -1.12
N ILE A 229 2.82 -8.70 -1.18
CA ILE A 229 1.66 -8.99 -2.02
C ILE A 229 2.07 -8.97 -3.50
N ALA A 230 2.77 -7.94 -3.96
CA ALA A 230 3.24 -7.88 -5.34
C ALA A 230 4.13 -9.08 -5.71
N ASN A 231 5.00 -9.53 -4.80
CA ASN A 231 5.84 -10.70 -5.00
C ASN A 231 5.06 -12.02 -4.98
N HIS A 232 4.00 -12.12 -4.18
CA HIS A 232 3.10 -13.26 -4.19
C HIS A 232 2.38 -13.42 -5.54
N PHE A 233 1.93 -12.33 -6.14
CA PHE A 233 1.27 -12.31 -7.46
C PHE A 233 2.25 -12.20 -8.65
N ARG A 234 3.56 -12.39 -8.43
CA ARG A 234 4.63 -12.15 -9.42
C ARG A 234 4.37 -12.83 -10.77
N ASP A 235 3.92 -14.07 -10.73
CA ASP A 235 3.72 -14.93 -11.90
C ASP A 235 2.25 -15.07 -12.30
N GLU A 236 1.35 -14.37 -11.62
CA GLU A 236 -0.09 -14.48 -11.77
C GLU A 236 -0.68 -13.32 -12.59
N ILE A 237 -1.83 -13.59 -13.21
CA ILE A 237 -2.74 -12.57 -13.71
C ILE A 237 -3.81 -12.35 -12.64
N PHE A 238 -4.09 -11.09 -12.31
CA PHE A 238 -5.03 -10.75 -11.26
C PHE A 238 -5.94 -9.59 -11.65
N TRP A 239 -7.01 -9.42 -10.89
CA TRP A 239 -8.02 -8.39 -11.09
C TRP A 239 -8.24 -7.60 -9.81
N PHE A 240 -8.61 -6.33 -9.96
CA PHE A 240 -9.07 -5.51 -8.85
C PHE A 240 -10.60 -5.44 -8.88
N PRO A 241 -11.31 -6.04 -7.93
CA PRO A 241 -12.70 -5.67 -7.70
C PRO A 241 -12.74 -4.20 -7.23
N HIS A 242 -13.70 -3.44 -7.73
CA HIS A 242 -13.92 -2.04 -7.38
C HIS A 242 -15.26 -1.82 -6.71
N ASN A 243 -15.32 -0.80 -5.88
CA ASN A 243 -16.52 -0.25 -5.28
C ASN A 243 -16.46 1.29 -5.32
N LEU A 244 -17.47 1.95 -4.75
CA LEU A 244 -17.68 3.39 -4.83
C LEU A 244 -17.58 4.04 -3.45
N ASP A 245 -17.17 5.30 -3.37
CA ASP A 245 -17.54 6.15 -2.24
C ASP A 245 -18.99 6.66 -2.37
N PHE A 246 -19.50 7.33 -1.33
CA PHE A 246 -20.84 7.90 -1.33
C PHE A 246 -21.10 8.96 -2.42
N ARG A 247 -20.04 9.46 -3.09
CA ARG A 247 -20.10 10.43 -4.19
C ARG A 247 -20.05 9.77 -5.56
N GLY A 248 -19.86 8.45 -5.62
CA GLY A 248 -19.73 7.67 -6.85
C GLY A 248 -18.31 7.61 -7.42
N ARG A 249 -17.27 7.99 -6.67
CA ARG A 249 -15.88 7.77 -7.12
C ARG A 249 -15.50 6.32 -6.92
N VAL A 250 -14.82 5.74 -7.90
CA VAL A 250 -14.47 4.32 -7.93
C VAL A 250 -13.12 4.08 -7.25
N TYR A 251 -13.02 3.03 -6.42
CA TYR A 251 -11.80 2.59 -5.77
C TYR A 251 -11.66 1.06 -5.80
N PRO A 252 -10.46 0.50 -6.02
CA PRO A 252 -10.18 -0.91 -5.77
C PRO A 252 -10.51 -1.28 -4.33
N VAL A 253 -11.13 -2.44 -4.14
CA VAL A 253 -11.43 -3.02 -2.83
C VAL A 253 -10.15 -3.44 -2.09
N PRO A 254 -9.16 -4.12 -2.71
CA PRO A 254 -7.87 -4.43 -2.05
C PRO A 254 -7.14 -3.15 -1.58
N PRO A 255 -6.89 -2.97 -0.27
CA PRO A 255 -6.37 -1.71 0.25
C PRO A 255 -4.83 -1.59 0.14
N HIS A 256 -4.11 -2.71 0.22
CA HIS A 256 -2.64 -2.70 0.38
C HIS A 256 -1.88 -2.54 -0.93
N PHE A 257 -2.34 -3.20 -2.00
CA PHE A 257 -1.71 -3.16 -3.33
C PHE A 257 -2.75 -2.96 -4.42
N ASN A 258 -2.70 -1.80 -5.09
CA ASN A 258 -3.57 -1.46 -6.21
C ASN A 258 -3.01 -0.29 -7.04
N HIS A 259 -3.57 -0.07 -8.23
CA HIS A 259 -3.12 0.95 -9.19
C HIS A 259 -3.48 2.39 -8.82
N LEU A 260 -4.30 2.63 -7.79
CA LEU A 260 -4.53 3.99 -7.24
C LEU A 260 -3.48 4.39 -6.20
N GLY A 261 -2.57 3.48 -5.84
CA GLY A 261 -1.50 3.70 -4.87
C GLY A 261 -0.44 4.72 -5.33
N SER A 262 0.67 4.76 -4.60
CA SER A 262 1.80 5.66 -4.90
C SER A 262 2.54 5.27 -6.19
N ASP A 263 3.49 6.12 -6.60
CA ASP A 263 4.40 5.89 -7.74
C ASP A 263 4.90 4.44 -7.85
N VAL A 264 5.46 3.93 -6.76
CA VAL A 264 5.94 2.55 -6.65
C VAL A 264 4.83 1.55 -6.98
N ALA A 265 3.63 1.67 -6.40
CA ALA A 265 2.54 0.75 -6.70
C ALA A 265 2.18 0.76 -8.19
N ARG A 266 2.09 1.95 -8.80
CA ARG A 266 1.77 2.12 -10.23
C ARG A 266 2.86 1.57 -11.15
N SER A 267 4.12 1.73 -10.78
CA SER A 267 5.26 1.25 -11.56
C SER A 267 5.36 -0.29 -11.65
N ILE A 268 4.83 -0.99 -10.64
CA ILE A 268 4.82 -2.45 -10.55
C ILE A 268 3.64 -3.04 -11.33
N ILE A 269 2.58 -2.29 -11.60
CA ILE A 269 1.34 -2.81 -12.17
C ILE A 269 1.27 -2.51 -13.68
N LEU A 270 1.10 -3.56 -14.49
CA LEU A 270 0.93 -3.47 -15.95
C LEU A 270 -0.39 -4.11 -16.37
N PHE A 271 -0.91 -3.74 -17.55
CA PHE A 271 -2.01 -4.48 -18.14
C PHE A 271 -1.57 -5.91 -18.45
N ALA A 272 -2.37 -6.91 -18.08
CA ALA A 272 -2.08 -8.29 -18.44
C ALA A 272 -2.24 -8.52 -19.95
N GLU A 273 -3.27 -7.91 -20.53
CA GLU A 273 -3.49 -7.90 -21.98
C GLU A 273 -2.66 -6.79 -22.63
N GLY A 274 -1.68 -7.18 -23.44
CA GLY A 274 -0.84 -6.24 -24.19
C GLY A 274 -1.46 -5.90 -25.54
N LYS A 275 -1.12 -4.73 -26.08
CA LYS A 275 -1.56 -4.28 -27.40
C LYS A 275 -0.38 -3.85 -28.27
N PRO A 276 -0.43 -4.06 -29.60
CA PRO A 276 0.59 -3.54 -30.50
C PRO A 276 0.60 -2.01 -30.42
N LEU A 277 1.79 -1.41 -30.39
CA LEU A 277 1.92 0.05 -30.33
C LEU A 277 1.31 0.76 -31.53
N GLY A 278 1.33 0.14 -32.70
CA GLY A 278 0.95 0.79 -33.95
C GLY A 278 1.89 1.96 -34.31
N PRO A 279 1.49 2.79 -35.30
CA PRO A 279 2.34 3.87 -35.79
C PRO A 279 2.65 4.94 -34.73
N ASP A 280 1.68 5.25 -33.86
CA ASP A 280 1.78 6.34 -32.88
C ASP A 280 2.14 5.90 -31.46
N GLY A 281 2.12 4.59 -31.15
CA GLY A 281 2.26 4.11 -29.78
C GLY A 281 3.59 4.48 -29.14
N LEU A 282 4.69 4.39 -29.89
CA LEU A 282 6.01 4.81 -29.40
C LEU A 282 6.05 6.32 -29.09
N ARG A 283 5.44 7.15 -29.95
CA ARG A 283 5.31 8.60 -29.69
C ARG A 283 4.50 8.87 -28.43
N ARG A 284 3.42 8.12 -28.20
CA ARG A 284 2.61 8.23 -26.96
C ARG A 284 3.39 7.82 -25.71
N LEU A 285 4.20 6.77 -25.79
CA LEU A 285 5.11 6.38 -24.68
C LEU A 285 6.11 7.49 -24.37
N LYS A 286 6.74 8.09 -25.38
CA LYS A 286 7.67 9.22 -25.20
C LYS A 286 7.01 10.42 -24.51
N ILE A 287 5.82 10.82 -24.97
CA ILE A 287 5.04 11.90 -24.34
C ILE A 287 4.72 11.54 -22.89
N HIS A 288 4.27 10.31 -22.65
CA HIS A 288 3.95 9.84 -21.30
C HIS A 288 5.17 9.88 -20.39
N LEU A 289 6.33 9.41 -20.84
CA LEU A 289 7.58 9.49 -20.11
C LEU A 289 7.88 10.93 -19.66
N ILE A 290 7.81 11.89 -20.59
CA ILE A 290 8.09 13.30 -20.26
C ILE A 290 7.05 13.87 -19.30
N ASN A 291 5.79 13.45 -19.38
CA ASN A 291 4.77 13.85 -18.40
C ASN A 291 5.10 13.38 -16.98
N LEU A 292 5.70 12.18 -16.81
CA LEU A 292 6.11 11.66 -15.50
C LEU A 292 7.28 12.44 -14.88
N THR A 293 8.03 13.19 -15.69
CA THR A 293 9.18 13.99 -15.23
C THR A 293 8.86 15.41 -14.78
N ASP A 294 7.69 15.94 -15.13
CA ASP A 294 7.29 17.36 -15.00
C ASP A 294 8.17 18.39 -15.73
N LEU A 295 9.25 17.99 -16.44
CA LEU A 295 10.22 18.90 -17.07
C LEU A 295 9.63 19.81 -18.17
N LYS A 296 8.56 19.34 -18.83
CA LYS A 296 7.94 20.03 -19.99
C LYS A 296 6.43 20.23 -19.80
N LYS A 297 5.98 20.44 -18.56
CA LYS A 297 4.56 20.59 -18.20
C LYS A 297 3.82 21.66 -19.01
N LYS A 298 4.51 22.75 -19.36
CA LYS A 298 3.96 23.91 -20.11
C LYS A 298 4.16 23.81 -21.62
N SER A 299 4.88 22.81 -22.09
CA SER A 299 5.18 22.60 -23.51
C SER A 299 4.04 21.89 -24.22
N SER A 300 3.98 22.09 -25.54
CA SER A 300 3.05 21.37 -26.41
C SER A 300 3.33 19.86 -26.41
N ILE A 301 2.36 19.07 -26.90
CA ILE A 301 2.51 17.62 -26.99
C ILE A 301 3.68 17.25 -27.93
N ASP A 302 3.87 17.99 -29.01
CA ASP A 302 4.98 17.76 -29.96
C ASP A 302 6.33 18.10 -29.35
N GLU A 303 6.44 19.21 -28.62
CA GLU A 303 7.66 19.57 -27.89
C GLU A 303 8.06 18.53 -26.85
N ARG A 304 7.09 17.89 -26.18
CA ARG A 304 7.36 16.78 -25.25
C ARG A 304 7.90 15.56 -25.99
N ALA A 305 7.31 15.20 -27.13
CA ALA A 305 7.79 14.08 -27.93
C ALA A 305 9.22 14.32 -28.43
N ASN A 306 9.50 15.52 -28.97
CA ASN A 306 10.82 15.90 -29.47
C ASN A 306 11.86 15.93 -28.34
N TYR A 307 11.49 16.44 -27.16
CA TYR A 307 12.40 16.45 -26.01
C TYR A 307 12.79 15.04 -25.56
N ALA A 308 11.87 14.07 -25.65
CA ALA A 308 12.20 12.67 -25.37
C ALA A 308 13.25 12.12 -26.35
N ASP A 309 13.22 12.54 -27.62
CA ASP A 309 14.22 12.18 -28.61
C ASP A 309 15.58 12.83 -28.34
N GLU A 310 15.61 14.08 -27.86
CA GLU A 310 16.83 14.78 -27.47
C GLU A 310 17.57 14.10 -26.31
N ILE A 311 16.84 13.49 -25.37
CA ILE A 311 17.41 12.84 -24.17
C ILE A 311 17.43 11.31 -24.26
N MET A 312 17.30 10.74 -25.47
CA MET A 312 17.17 9.29 -25.66
C MET A 312 18.30 8.49 -24.99
N ASP A 313 19.52 9.02 -24.98
CA ASP A 313 20.65 8.37 -24.31
C ASP A 313 20.44 8.21 -22.79
N ASP A 314 19.81 9.19 -22.13
CA ASP A 314 19.47 9.13 -20.69
C ASP A 314 18.33 8.15 -20.42
N ILE A 315 17.39 8.05 -21.34
CA ILE A 315 16.28 7.08 -21.29
C ILE A 315 16.84 5.66 -21.37
N LEU A 316 17.68 5.39 -22.37
CA LEU A 316 18.29 4.08 -22.57
C LEU A 316 19.27 3.71 -21.44
N ASP A 317 20.08 4.67 -20.96
CA ASP A 317 20.96 4.45 -19.81
C ASP A 317 20.17 4.10 -18.53
N SER A 318 19.06 4.80 -18.29
CA SER A 318 18.17 4.52 -17.15
C SER A 318 17.55 3.12 -17.24
N ALA A 319 17.16 2.70 -18.45
CA ALA A 319 16.60 1.37 -18.69
C ALA A 319 17.63 0.24 -18.48
N ASP A 320 18.87 0.44 -18.94
CA ASP A 320 19.91 -0.60 -18.93
C ASP A 320 20.65 -0.69 -17.61
N ARG A 321 20.89 0.45 -16.96
CA ARG A 321 21.71 0.58 -15.75
C ARG A 321 20.98 1.39 -14.68
N PRO A 322 19.80 0.94 -14.21
CA PRO A 322 18.95 1.72 -13.30
C PRO A 322 19.67 2.14 -12.00
N LEU A 323 20.51 1.27 -11.45
CA LEU A 323 21.23 1.51 -10.19
C LEU A 323 22.71 1.87 -10.37
N ASN A 324 23.29 1.70 -11.56
CA ASN A 324 24.73 1.90 -11.80
C ASN A 324 25.05 2.91 -12.92
N GLY A 325 24.02 3.51 -13.54
CA GLY A 325 24.14 4.50 -14.60
C GLY A 325 24.11 5.94 -14.07
N ARG A 326 23.58 6.86 -14.88
CA ARG A 326 23.48 8.30 -14.59
C ARG A 326 22.32 8.66 -13.66
N HIS A 327 21.45 7.69 -13.35
CA HIS A 327 20.26 7.84 -12.49
C HIS A 327 19.37 9.02 -12.91
N TRP A 328 19.19 9.24 -14.22
CA TRP A 328 18.34 10.33 -14.71
C TRP A 328 16.89 10.16 -14.23
N TRP A 329 16.35 8.95 -14.34
CA TRP A 329 15.00 8.60 -13.88
C TRP A 329 14.75 8.92 -12.40
N ALA A 330 15.76 8.84 -11.54
CA ALA A 330 15.60 9.06 -10.09
C ALA A 330 15.33 10.53 -9.73
N LYS A 331 15.50 11.46 -10.69
CA LYS A 331 15.31 12.90 -10.50
C LYS A 331 13.92 13.39 -10.91
N SER A 332 13.09 12.52 -11.49
CA SER A 332 11.73 12.88 -11.93
C SER A 332 10.75 13.00 -10.76
N GLU A 333 9.59 13.62 -11.01
CA GLU A 333 8.48 13.66 -10.05
C GLU A 333 7.96 12.25 -9.71
N GLU A 334 7.83 11.38 -10.72
CA GLU A 334 7.36 10.00 -10.58
C GLU A 334 8.49 9.01 -10.99
N PRO A 335 9.51 8.79 -10.15
CA PRO A 335 10.74 8.08 -10.51
C PRO A 335 10.50 6.65 -10.97
N TRP A 336 9.71 5.87 -10.25
CA TRP A 336 9.54 4.46 -10.57
C TRP A 336 8.69 4.24 -11.82
N GLN A 337 7.64 5.03 -12.02
CA GLN A 337 6.91 5.04 -13.29
C GLN A 337 7.81 5.51 -14.45
N THR A 338 8.67 6.52 -14.22
CA THR A 338 9.62 7.01 -15.24
C THR A 338 10.59 5.89 -15.64
N LEU A 339 11.18 5.19 -14.67
CA LEU A 339 12.06 4.06 -14.93
C LEU A 339 11.34 2.94 -15.69
N ALA A 340 10.13 2.59 -15.26
CA ALA A 340 9.32 1.57 -15.91
C ALA A 340 9.00 1.93 -17.37
N CYS A 341 8.72 3.20 -17.64
CA CYS A 341 8.48 3.72 -18.99
C CYS A 341 9.78 3.76 -19.84
N CYS A 342 10.93 4.12 -19.25
CA CYS A 342 12.24 4.01 -19.91
C CYS A 342 12.50 2.58 -20.38
N MET A 343 12.26 1.59 -19.52
CA MET A 343 12.41 0.17 -19.87
C MET A 343 11.49 -0.23 -21.02
N GLU A 344 10.24 0.25 -21.02
CA GLU A 344 9.29 -0.04 -22.10
C GLU A 344 9.70 0.58 -23.44
N ILE A 345 10.13 1.84 -23.44
CA ILE A 345 10.65 2.53 -24.64
C ILE A 345 11.89 1.81 -25.18
N ALA A 346 12.82 1.41 -24.31
CA ALA A 346 14.02 0.68 -24.71
C ALA A 346 13.67 -0.66 -25.38
N ARG A 347 12.71 -1.42 -24.84
CA ARG A 347 12.22 -2.67 -25.46
C ARG A 347 11.56 -2.42 -26.81
N ALA A 348 10.71 -1.40 -26.91
CA ALA A 348 10.03 -1.05 -28.15
C ALA A 348 11.04 -0.67 -29.26
N LEU A 349 12.02 0.18 -28.94
CA LEU A 349 13.07 0.61 -29.88
C LEU A 349 13.99 -0.51 -30.33
N ARG A 350 14.26 -1.49 -29.45
CA ARG A 350 15.12 -2.64 -29.74
C ARG A 350 14.37 -3.79 -30.40
N SER A 351 13.05 -3.70 -30.53
CA SER A 351 12.27 -4.67 -31.28
C SER A 351 12.50 -4.53 -32.79
N PRO A 352 12.33 -5.60 -33.59
CA PRO A 352 12.53 -5.51 -35.04
C PRO A 352 11.62 -4.49 -35.74
N ASP A 353 10.41 -4.29 -35.21
CA ASP A 353 9.42 -3.33 -35.69
C ASP A 353 8.62 -2.82 -34.49
N HIS A 354 8.93 -1.60 -34.06
CA HIS A 354 8.31 -1.00 -32.88
C HIS A 354 6.79 -0.86 -33.02
N THR A 355 6.24 -0.82 -34.24
CA THR A 355 4.78 -0.71 -34.44
C THR A 355 4.05 -2.00 -34.10
N LYS A 356 4.75 -3.14 -34.15
CA LYS A 356 4.23 -4.47 -33.80
C LYS A 356 4.61 -4.92 -32.40
N TYR A 357 5.46 -4.17 -31.70
CA TYR A 357 5.81 -4.43 -30.32
C TYR A 357 4.55 -4.42 -29.44
N ILE A 358 4.33 -5.53 -28.72
CA ILE A 358 3.19 -5.68 -27.80
C ILE A 358 3.56 -5.01 -26.48
N SER A 359 2.96 -3.84 -26.24
CA SER A 359 3.16 -3.10 -25.00
C SER A 359 2.07 -3.43 -24.00
N HIS A 360 2.48 -3.61 -22.75
CA HIS A 360 1.61 -3.81 -21.59
C HIS A 360 1.52 -2.57 -20.71
N PHE A 361 2.25 -1.51 -21.08
CA PHE A 361 2.49 -0.35 -20.24
C PHE A 361 1.29 0.61 -20.28
N PRO A 362 0.68 0.96 -19.13
CA PRO A 362 -0.41 1.92 -19.09
C PRO A 362 0.08 3.33 -19.45
N VAL A 363 -0.65 4.03 -20.32
CA VAL A 363 -0.40 5.45 -20.63
C VAL A 363 -1.47 6.31 -19.97
N HIS A 364 -1.06 7.16 -19.03
CA HIS A 364 -1.99 8.07 -18.34
C HIS A 364 -2.25 9.32 -19.18
N GLN A 365 -3.54 9.64 -19.37
CA GLN A 365 -4.00 10.92 -19.89
C GLN A 365 -4.76 11.65 -18.78
N VAL A 366 -4.16 12.73 -18.27
CA VAL A 366 -4.84 13.64 -17.34
C VAL A 366 -5.26 14.84 -18.17
N PHE A 367 -6.57 14.99 -18.39
CA PHE A 367 -7.14 16.19 -18.99
C PHE A 367 -7.04 17.30 -17.94
N CYS A 368 -6.16 18.27 -18.17
CA CYS A 368 -6.10 19.52 -17.39
C CYS A 368 -7.08 20.54 -17.96
#